data_AF-A0A7S0V257-F1
#
_entry.id   AF-A0A7S0V257-F1
#
_cell.length_a   1.000
_cell.length_b   1.000
_cell.length_c   1.000
_cell.angle_alpha   90.00
_cell.angle_beta   90.00
_cell.angle_gamma   90.00
#
_symmetry.space_group_name_H-M   'P 1'
#
loop_
_entity.id
_entity.type
_entity.pdbx_description
1 polymer ?
#
loop_
_entity_poly.entity_id
_entity_poly.type
_entity_poly.pdbx_seq_one_letter_code
_entity_poly.pdbx_strand_id
1 'polypeptide(L)'
;ITSTAAAAAAAAATTKPSTKTSTKTTKTSTKATKTTTKTTPSSPPPPPPTTTQALQRIMNARQLGLKMISNVSYGYTAAGFSGRMPMAELADAIVSSGRQTLENAIQFVHSQPRWRAEVLYGDTDSMFVHLPGRSKEEAAAIGFEIAKEVTLRNPSPVALKLEKVYCPCILQTKKRYVGMAYDPSALLSRQEERTEK
;
A
#
# COMPACT_ATOMS: atom_id res chain seq x y z
N ILE A 1 -1.21 -3.94 11.22
CA ILE A 1 -2.16 -3.12 10.42
C ILE A 1 -1.38 -1.90 9.95
N THR A 2 -0.76 -1.87 8.78
CA THR A 2 -1.33 -2.19 7.46
C THR A 2 -0.33 -2.84 6.49
N SER A 3 -0.89 -3.31 5.38
CA SER A 3 -0.40 -3.98 4.18
C SER A 3 0.65 -3.22 3.33
N THR A 4 1.54 -4.02 2.76
CA THR A 4 2.60 -3.77 1.77
C THR A 4 2.25 -2.86 0.57
N ALA A 5 3.31 -2.20 0.05
CA ALA A 5 3.44 -1.38 -1.18
C ALA A 5 2.76 0.01 -1.12
N ALA A 6 3.34 1.13 -1.57
CA ALA A 6 4.43 1.42 -2.50
C ALA A 6 5.05 2.80 -2.13
N ALA A 7 6.37 2.95 -2.16
CA ALA A 7 7.12 3.68 -3.20
C ALA A 7 7.27 5.19 -2.93
N ALA A 8 8.53 5.62 -2.78
CA ALA A 8 8.96 6.93 -2.31
C ALA A 8 9.82 7.69 -3.34
N ALA A 9 9.49 8.95 -3.65
CA ALA A 9 10.44 10.06 -3.87
C ALA A 9 9.80 11.28 -4.57
N ALA A 10 10.01 12.39 -3.88
CA ALA A 10 10.13 13.79 -4.28
C ALA A 10 10.52 14.13 -5.73
N ALA A 11 9.96 15.24 -6.21
CA ALA A 11 10.68 16.22 -7.02
C ALA A 11 10.32 17.64 -6.56
N ALA A 12 11.21 18.24 -5.77
CA ALA A 12 11.20 19.67 -5.49
C ALA A 12 11.84 20.42 -6.67
N ALA A 13 11.25 21.55 -7.07
CA ALA A 13 11.87 22.47 -8.01
C ALA A 13 12.86 23.40 -7.28
N THR A 14 14.12 23.29 -7.71
CA THR A 14 15.17 24.34 -7.74
C THR A 14 15.70 24.92 -6.42
N THR A 15 16.73 24.25 -5.89
CA THR A 15 18.03 24.90 -5.61
C THR A 15 19.11 23.82 -5.79
N LYS A 16 20.14 24.06 -6.61
CA LYS A 16 21.18 23.06 -6.92
C LYS A 16 22.16 22.91 -5.74
N PRO A 17 22.46 21.69 -5.26
CA PRO A 17 23.71 21.47 -4.53
C PRO A 17 24.54 20.35 -5.18
N SER A 18 25.79 20.72 -5.42
CA SER A 18 26.93 19.84 -5.68
C SER A 18 27.04 18.71 -4.65
N THR A 19 27.33 17.51 -5.15
CA THR A 19 28.06 16.39 -4.49
C THR A 19 28.04 16.33 -2.95
N LYS A 20 27.31 15.34 -2.39
CA LYS A 20 27.75 14.51 -1.26
C LYS A 20 26.81 13.31 -1.07
N THR A 21 27.26 12.14 -1.47
CA THR A 21 26.57 10.85 -1.28
C THR A 21 26.73 10.40 0.17
N SER A 22 25.62 10.23 0.89
CA SER A 22 25.61 9.77 2.28
C SER A 22 25.88 8.27 2.36
N THR A 23 26.91 7.93 3.14
CA THR A 23 27.43 6.59 3.41
C THR A 23 26.60 5.85 4.46
N LYS A 24 26.03 4.70 4.11
CA LYS A 24 25.78 3.59 5.07
C LYS A 24 25.54 2.27 4.34
N THR A 25 26.64 1.65 3.91
CA THR A 25 26.68 0.26 3.43
C THR A 25 27.80 -0.45 4.17
N THR A 26 27.52 -1.16 5.29
CA THR A 26 28.40 -2.25 5.78
C THR A 26 27.76 -3.12 6.87
N LYS A 27 27.67 -4.42 6.57
CA LYS A 27 27.82 -5.63 7.42
C LYS A 27 27.05 -5.76 8.74
N THR A 28 26.33 -6.87 8.89
CA THR A 28 26.78 -7.98 9.77
C THR A 28 25.98 -9.28 9.57
N SER A 29 26.72 -10.39 9.42
CA SER A 29 26.23 -11.75 9.59
C SER A 29 26.22 -12.10 11.08
N THR A 30 25.15 -12.72 11.58
CA THR A 30 25.16 -13.36 12.89
C THR A 30 24.56 -14.76 12.83
N LYS A 31 25.35 -15.69 13.35
CA LYS A 31 25.23 -17.14 13.40
C LYS A 31 24.09 -17.55 14.34
N ALA A 32 23.23 -18.47 13.92
CA ALA A 32 22.15 -18.99 14.75
C ALA A 32 22.65 -20.14 15.64
N THR A 33 22.48 -20.00 16.96
CA THR A 33 22.72 -21.05 17.95
C THR A 33 21.38 -21.73 18.27
N LYS A 34 21.32 -23.04 18.09
CA LYS A 34 20.16 -23.91 18.27
C LYS A 34 20.17 -24.43 19.72
N THR A 35 19.13 -24.13 20.50
CA THR A 35 18.93 -24.78 21.80
C THR A 35 17.58 -25.49 21.81
N THR A 36 17.67 -26.79 22.04
CA THR A 36 16.60 -27.79 22.02
C THR A 36 15.96 -27.85 23.39
N THR A 37 14.65 -27.62 23.51
CA THR A 37 13.87 -28.06 24.67
C THR A 37 12.67 -28.86 24.20
N LYS A 38 12.67 -30.12 24.62
CA LYS A 38 11.75 -31.21 24.31
C LYS A 38 10.60 -31.17 25.32
N THR A 39 9.35 -31.13 24.87
CA THR A 39 8.19 -31.46 25.70
C THR A 39 7.12 -32.09 24.81
N THR A 40 6.66 -33.27 25.22
CA THR A 40 5.82 -34.25 24.51
C THR A 40 4.33 -33.85 24.45
N PRO A 41 3.52 -34.46 23.55
CA PRO A 41 2.35 -33.84 22.94
C PRO A 41 1.01 -34.21 23.59
N SER A 42 0.03 -33.30 23.48
CA SER A 42 -1.39 -33.66 23.44
C SER A 42 -2.02 -32.93 22.26
N SER A 43 -2.82 -33.66 21.47
CA SER A 43 -3.39 -33.33 20.14
C SER A 43 -2.53 -33.68 18.92
N PRO A 44 -3.13 -34.26 17.85
CA PRO A 44 -2.42 -34.53 16.60
C PRO A 44 -1.91 -33.20 16.03
N PRO A 45 -0.61 -33.10 15.67
CA PRO A 45 -0.08 -31.89 15.07
C PRO A 45 -0.81 -31.62 13.76
N PRO A 46 -1.15 -30.36 13.45
CA PRO A 46 -1.64 -30.00 12.12
C PRO A 46 -0.63 -30.49 11.08
N PRO A 47 -1.09 -30.93 9.89
CA PRO A 47 -0.19 -31.43 8.85
C PRO A 47 0.94 -30.41 8.63
N PRO A 48 2.20 -30.87 8.48
CA PRO A 48 3.32 -29.97 8.29
C PRO A 48 2.97 -29.05 7.11
N PRO A 49 3.17 -27.72 7.25
CA PRO A 49 2.94 -26.82 6.15
C PRO A 49 3.75 -27.36 4.97
N THR A 50 3.09 -27.64 3.86
CA THR A 50 3.78 -27.97 2.61
C THR A 50 4.87 -26.91 2.41
N THR A 51 6.08 -27.32 1.99
CA THR A 51 7.27 -26.45 1.97
C THR A 51 6.99 -25.04 1.43
N THR A 52 6.09 -24.94 0.46
CA THR A 52 5.54 -23.70 -0.12
C THR A 52 4.85 -22.77 0.89
N GLN A 53 4.00 -23.27 1.79
CA GLN A 53 3.31 -22.46 2.80
C GLN A 53 4.27 -21.95 3.88
N ALA A 54 5.25 -22.75 4.29
CA ALA A 54 6.26 -22.33 5.25
C ALA A 54 7.14 -21.20 4.68
N LEU A 55 7.56 -21.33 3.42
CA LEU A 55 8.31 -20.30 2.71
C LEU A 55 7.49 -19.01 2.57
N GLN A 56 6.21 -19.09 2.20
CA GLN A 56 5.33 -17.91 2.08
C GLN A 56 5.22 -17.14 3.39
N ARG A 57 5.12 -17.84 4.53
CA ARG A 57 5.10 -17.21 5.86
C ARG A 57 6.39 -16.47 6.16
N ILE A 58 7.55 -17.07 5.85
CA ILE A 58 8.86 -16.43 6.06
C ILE A 58 9.02 -15.19 5.18
N MET A 59 8.63 -15.28 3.90
CA MET A 59 8.68 -14.12 2.98
C MET A 59 7.73 -13.02 3.41
N ASN A 60 6.51 -13.37 3.85
CA ASN A 60 5.54 -12.42 4.39
C ASN A 60 6.04 -11.73 5.67
N ALA A 61 6.77 -12.44 6.55
CA ALA A 61 7.36 -11.85 7.74
C ALA A 61 8.49 -10.86 7.38
N ARG A 62 9.35 -11.22 6.40
CA ARG A 62 10.44 -10.36 5.93
C ARG A 62 9.94 -9.07 5.28
N GLN A 63 8.97 -9.15 4.37
CA GLN A 63 8.38 -7.94 3.75
C GLN A 63 7.74 -7.03 4.80
N LEU A 64 7.09 -7.61 5.82
CA LEU A 64 6.44 -6.83 6.88
C LEU A 64 7.49 -6.15 7.76
N GLY A 65 8.60 -6.85 8.07
CA GLY A 65 9.73 -6.27 8.79
C GLY A 65 10.33 -5.08 8.05
N LEU A 66 10.55 -5.21 6.73
CA LEU A 66 11.04 -4.11 5.88
C LEU A 66 10.06 -2.93 5.86
N LYS A 67 8.76 -3.21 5.74
CA LYS A 67 7.72 -2.18 5.81
C LYS A 67 7.76 -1.43 7.14
N MET A 68 7.91 -2.14 8.27
CA MET A 68 7.97 -1.52 9.59
C MET A 68 9.17 -0.59 9.73
N ILE A 69 10.36 -1.00 9.25
CA ILE A 69 11.55 -0.16 9.28
C ILE A 69 11.33 1.13 8.48
N SER A 70 10.76 1.03 7.27
CA SER A 70 10.44 2.21 6.45
C SER A 70 9.44 3.14 7.13
N ASN A 71 8.40 2.59 7.74
CA ASN A 71 7.39 3.40 8.45
C ASN A 71 7.96 4.09 9.69
N VAL A 72 8.78 3.39 10.47
CA VAL A 72 9.43 3.97 11.64
C VAL A 72 10.43 5.06 11.24
N SER A 73 11.07 4.94 10.08
CA SER A 73 12.06 5.90 9.61
C SER A 73 11.48 7.30 9.39
N TYR A 74 10.28 7.41 8.79
CA TYR A 74 9.63 8.72 8.69
C TYR A 74 9.07 9.16 10.06
N GLY A 75 8.55 8.25 10.88
CA GLY A 75 8.05 8.59 12.22
C GLY A 75 9.15 9.14 13.15
N TYR A 76 10.40 8.73 12.93
CA TYR A 76 11.56 9.23 13.67
C TYR A 76 11.78 10.73 13.49
N THR A 77 11.43 11.31 12.33
CA THR A 77 11.61 12.75 12.09
C THR A 77 10.70 13.59 12.99
N ALA A 78 9.54 13.06 13.39
CA ALA A 78 8.60 13.71 14.29
C ALA A 78 8.83 13.39 15.79
N ALA A 79 9.85 12.59 16.14
CA ALA A 79 10.04 12.06 17.49
C ALA A 79 10.60 13.12 18.48
N GLY A 80 9.83 14.16 18.79
CA GLY A 80 10.26 15.27 19.66
C GLY A 80 10.51 14.90 21.13
N PHE A 81 9.80 13.90 21.67
CA PHE A 81 9.87 13.57 23.10
C PHE A 81 11.07 12.68 23.48
N SER A 82 11.47 11.74 22.61
CA SER A 82 12.54 10.76 22.90
C SER A 82 13.53 10.58 21.72
N GLY A 83 13.34 11.32 20.62
CA GLY A 83 14.23 11.27 19.47
C GLY A 83 15.54 12.01 19.74
N ARG A 84 16.62 11.55 19.11
CA ARG A 84 17.95 12.17 19.27
C ARG A 84 18.25 13.24 18.21
N MET A 85 17.42 13.34 17.16
CA MET A 85 17.53 14.29 16.05
C MET A 85 16.14 14.53 15.39
N PRO A 86 15.14 15.09 16.10
CA PRO A 86 13.84 15.38 15.48
C PRO A 86 13.93 16.57 14.52
N MET A 87 13.23 16.47 13.40
CA MET A 87 13.03 17.54 12.42
C MET A 87 11.53 17.60 12.09
N ALA A 88 10.78 18.36 12.90
CA ALA A 88 9.33 18.47 12.78
C ALA A 88 8.89 19.06 11.43
N GLU A 89 9.63 20.04 10.92
CA GLU A 89 9.35 20.66 9.62
C GLU A 89 9.36 19.65 8.47
N LEU A 90 10.28 18.68 8.51
CA LEU A 90 10.34 17.61 7.52
C LEU A 90 9.14 16.66 7.64
N ALA A 91 8.73 16.34 8.87
CA ALA A 91 7.54 15.51 9.09
C ALA A 91 6.28 16.20 8.55
N ASP A 92 6.11 17.49 8.83
CA ASP A 92 4.97 18.28 8.36
C ASP A 92 4.96 18.41 6.83
N ALA A 93 6.13 18.63 6.22
CA ALA A 93 6.27 18.66 4.76
C ALA A 93 5.86 17.33 4.11
N ILE A 94 6.23 16.20 4.70
CA ILE A 94 5.86 14.86 4.21
C ILE A 94 4.33 14.66 4.31
N VAL A 95 3.71 14.99 5.46
CA VAL A 95 2.27 14.81 5.67
C VAL A 95 1.47 15.73 4.75
N SER A 96 1.90 16.98 4.60
CA SER A 96 1.28 17.96 3.70
C SER A 96 1.34 17.51 2.23
N SER A 97 2.52 17.06 1.77
CA SER A 97 2.71 16.54 0.42
C SER A 97 1.85 15.29 0.14
N GLY A 98 1.74 14.38 1.11
CA GLY A 98 0.87 13.20 1.00
C GLY A 98 -0.61 13.59 0.84
N ARG A 99 -1.09 14.54 1.66
CA ARG A 99 -2.46 15.06 1.56
C ARG A 99 -2.73 15.72 0.21
N GLN A 100 -1.82 16.58 -0.23
CA GLN A 100 -1.94 17.25 -1.53
C GLN A 100 -1.99 16.25 -2.69
N THR A 101 -1.19 15.19 -2.62
CA THR A 101 -1.19 14.12 -3.63
C THR A 101 -2.54 13.42 -3.72
N LEU A 102 -3.15 13.11 -2.56
CA LEU A 102 -4.48 12.49 -2.50
C LEU A 102 -5.57 13.44 -3.00
N GLU A 103 -5.55 14.71 -2.58
CA GLU A 103 -6.51 15.72 -3.04
C GLU A 103 -6.43 15.96 -4.55
N ASN A 104 -5.22 16.00 -5.11
CA ASN A 104 -5.00 16.11 -6.56
C ASN A 104 -5.55 14.89 -7.31
N ALA A 105 -5.39 13.67 -6.76
CA ALA A 105 -5.96 12.46 -7.34
C ALA A 105 -7.50 12.48 -7.31
N ILE A 106 -8.10 12.93 -6.19
CA ILE A 106 -9.55 13.11 -6.05
C ILE A 106 -10.08 14.10 -7.08
N GLN A 107 -9.48 15.28 -7.17
CA GLN A 107 -9.87 16.30 -8.15
C GLN A 107 -9.74 15.79 -9.58
N PHE A 108 -8.70 15.02 -9.88
CA PHE A 108 -8.51 14.42 -11.20
C PHE A 108 -9.60 13.41 -11.54
N VAL A 109 -9.97 12.52 -10.62
CA VAL A 109 -11.07 11.57 -10.82
C VAL A 109 -12.39 12.29 -11.09
N HIS A 110 -12.69 13.36 -10.35
CA HIS A 110 -13.89 14.18 -10.57
C HIS A 110 -13.86 14.98 -11.87
N SER A 111 -12.67 15.42 -12.32
CA SER A 111 -12.52 16.20 -13.55
C SER A 111 -12.80 15.42 -14.83
N GLN A 112 -12.81 14.08 -14.77
CA GLN A 112 -12.96 13.21 -15.93
C GLN A 112 -14.41 12.70 -16.06
N PRO A 113 -15.25 13.30 -16.91
CA PRO A 113 -16.66 12.92 -17.04
C PRO A 113 -16.87 11.51 -17.61
N ARG A 114 -15.86 10.95 -18.31
CA ARG A 114 -15.92 9.61 -18.90
C ARG A 114 -16.16 8.51 -17.87
N TRP A 115 -15.61 8.64 -16.67
CA TRP A 115 -15.72 7.61 -15.63
C TRP A 115 -17.04 7.70 -14.85
N ARG A 116 -17.70 8.87 -14.84
CA ARG A 116 -18.89 9.16 -14.01
C ARG A 116 -18.69 8.67 -12.57
N ALA A 117 -17.52 8.98 -12.03
CA ALA A 117 -17.03 8.47 -10.76
C ALA A 117 -17.21 9.51 -9.65
N GLU A 118 -17.58 9.06 -8.46
CA GLU A 118 -17.68 9.90 -7.27
C GLU A 118 -16.79 9.34 -6.15
N VAL A 119 -15.94 10.17 -5.54
CA VAL A 119 -15.11 9.73 -4.42
C VAL A 119 -15.91 9.84 -3.12
N LEU A 120 -16.22 8.70 -2.49
CA LEU A 120 -16.99 8.65 -1.24
C LEU A 120 -16.14 8.79 0.02
N TYR A 121 -14.88 8.34 -0.05
CA TYR A 121 -14.01 8.28 1.13
C TYR A 121 -12.54 8.41 0.74
N GLY A 122 -11.75 9.06 1.59
CA GLY A 122 -10.30 9.15 1.49
C GLY A 122 -9.66 9.06 2.87
N ASP A 123 -8.68 8.17 3.03
CA ASP A 123 -7.90 8.01 4.28
C ASP A 123 -6.43 7.83 3.93
N THR A 124 -5.62 8.81 4.31
CA THR A 124 -4.15 8.94 4.13
C THR A 124 -3.62 8.70 2.72
N ASP A 125 -3.74 7.48 2.24
CA ASP A 125 -3.14 6.87 1.06
C ASP A 125 -4.14 6.02 0.26
N SER A 126 -5.40 5.96 0.71
CA SER A 126 -6.48 5.18 0.10
C SER A 126 -7.69 6.06 -0.21
N MET A 127 -8.39 5.74 -1.30
CA MET A 127 -9.64 6.39 -1.67
C MET A 127 -10.65 5.38 -2.18
N PHE A 128 -11.93 5.61 -1.87
CA PHE A 128 -13.05 4.79 -2.33
C PHE A 128 -13.79 5.55 -3.41
N VAL A 129 -13.86 4.94 -4.58
CA VAL A 129 -14.53 5.50 -5.75
C VAL A 129 -15.82 4.72 -5.97
N HIS A 130 -16.93 5.43 -6.01
CA HIS A 130 -18.25 4.92 -6.36
C HIS A 130 -18.50 5.10 -7.85
N LEU A 131 -18.91 4.00 -8.49
CA LEU A 131 -19.24 3.93 -9.91
C LEU A 131 -20.71 3.49 -10.03
N PRO A 132 -21.66 4.44 -10.11
CA PRO A 132 -23.09 4.13 -10.15
C PRO A 132 -23.45 3.38 -11.44
N GLY A 133 -24.23 2.31 -11.30
CA GLY A 133 -24.76 1.54 -12.44
C GLY A 133 -23.74 0.68 -13.19
N ARG A 134 -22.55 0.44 -12.62
CA ARG A 134 -21.50 -0.39 -13.24
C ARG A 134 -21.45 -1.79 -12.64
N SER A 135 -21.14 -2.78 -13.48
CA SER A 135 -20.82 -4.14 -13.03
C SER A 135 -19.48 -4.15 -12.28
N LYS A 136 -19.25 -5.16 -11.44
CA LYS A 136 -17.99 -5.30 -10.69
C LYS A 136 -16.79 -5.47 -11.61
N GLU A 137 -17.00 -6.09 -12.77
CA GLU A 137 -15.98 -6.28 -13.78
C GLU A 137 -15.63 -4.98 -14.51
N GLU A 138 -16.63 -4.20 -14.95
CA GLU A 138 -16.40 -2.86 -15.51
C GLU A 138 -15.73 -1.93 -14.48
N ALA A 139 -16.14 -2.02 -13.22
CA ALA A 139 -15.54 -1.26 -12.14
C ALA A 139 -14.05 -1.59 -11.95
N ALA A 140 -13.66 -2.86 -12.13
CA ALA A 140 -12.26 -3.26 -12.09
C ALA A 140 -11.47 -2.64 -13.26
N ALA A 141 -11.99 -2.70 -14.49
CA ALA A 141 -11.36 -2.11 -15.66
C ALA A 141 -11.15 -0.59 -15.53
N ILE A 142 -12.20 0.13 -15.11
CA ILE A 142 -12.14 1.58 -14.85
C ILE A 142 -11.15 1.88 -13.70
N GLY A 143 -11.15 1.07 -12.64
CA GLY A 143 -10.22 1.21 -11.53
C GLY A 143 -8.75 1.10 -11.94
N PHE A 144 -8.42 0.18 -12.85
CA PHE A 144 -7.07 0.07 -13.42
C PHE A 144 -6.70 1.27 -14.29
N GLU A 145 -7.65 1.78 -15.08
CA GLU A 145 -7.43 2.98 -15.88
C GLU A 145 -7.14 4.20 -15.00
N ILE A 146 -7.97 4.42 -13.97
CA ILE A 146 -7.75 5.48 -12.98
C ILE A 146 -6.38 5.34 -12.32
N ALA A 147 -6.02 4.12 -11.87
CA ALA A 147 -4.74 3.87 -11.23
C ALA A 147 -3.55 4.21 -12.14
N LYS A 148 -3.64 3.86 -13.43
CA LYS A 148 -2.60 4.16 -14.43
C LYS A 148 -2.47 5.65 -14.68
N GLU A 149 -3.57 6.35 -14.94
CA GLU A 149 -3.59 7.79 -15.24
C GLU A 149 -3.10 8.61 -14.04
N VAL A 150 -3.54 8.28 -12.83
CA VAL A 150 -3.07 8.94 -11.60
C VAL A 150 -1.57 8.67 -11.39
N THR A 151 -1.09 7.45 -11.64
CA THR A 151 0.34 7.12 -11.50
C THR A 151 1.20 7.91 -12.50
N LEU A 152 0.77 8.04 -13.75
CA LEU A 152 1.49 8.82 -14.78
C LEU A 152 1.62 10.29 -14.44
N ARG A 153 0.68 10.85 -13.67
CA ARG A 153 0.65 12.25 -13.27
C ARG A 153 1.59 12.57 -12.10
N ASN A 154 2.02 11.54 -11.36
CA ASN A 154 2.85 11.70 -10.17
C ASN A 154 4.32 11.41 -10.49
N PRO A 155 5.27 12.07 -9.79
CA PRO A 155 6.68 11.80 -9.98
C PRO A 155 7.02 10.36 -9.56
N SER A 156 7.95 9.76 -10.29
CA SER A 156 8.47 8.44 -9.92
C SER A 156 9.08 8.50 -8.52
N PRO A 157 8.75 7.56 -7.64
CA PRO A 157 8.06 6.30 -7.85
C PRO A 157 6.67 6.24 -7.20
N VAL A 158 5.98 7.37 -7.02
CA VAL A 158 4.60 7.37 -6.48
C VAL A 158 3.69 6.64 -7.46
N ALA A 159 3.03 5.57 -6.99
CA ALA A 159 2.16 4.75 -7.81
C ALA A 159 0.87 4.38 -7.07
N LEU A 160 -0.26 4.54 -7.77
CA LEU A 160 -1.57 4.12 -7.29
C LEU A 160 -1.85 2.69 -7.75
N LYS A 161 -2.27 1.82 -6.83
CA LYS A 161 -2.59 0.42 -7.13
C LYS A 161 -4.04 0.12 -6.75
N LEU A 162 -4.77 -0.51 -7.65
CA LEU A 162 -6.07 -1.08 -7.34
C LEU A 162 -5.88 -2.38 -6.54
N GLU A 163 -6.34 -2.40 -5.28
CA GLU A 163 -6.20 -3.58 -4.42
C GLU A 163 -7.46 -4.45 -4.41
N LYS A 164 -8.64 -3.83 -4.27
CA LYS A 164 -9.91 -4.52 -4.04
C LYS A 164 -11.07 -3.78 -4.70
N VAL A 165 -12.05 -4.54 -5.18
CA VAL A 165 -13.36 -4.04 -5.59
C VAL A 165 -14.40 -4.51 -4.58
N TYR A 166 -15.22 -3.60 -4.05
CA TYR A 166 -16.24 -3.92 -3.06
C TYR A 166 -17.65 -3.92 -3.68
N CYS A 167 -18.40 -5.00 -3.49
CA CYS A 167 -19.79 -5.10 -3.94
C CYS A 167 -20.57 -6.20 -3.19
N PRO A 168 -21.43 -5.90 -2.20
CA PRO A 168 -21.77 -4.57 -1.66
C PRO A 168 -20.70 -4.02 -0.70
N CYS A 169 -20.75 -2.70 -0.44
CA CYS A 169 -19.90 -1.99 0.52
C CYS A 169 -20.77 -1.13 1.45
N ILE A 170 -20.47 -1.14 2.75
CA ILE A 170 -21.11 -0.29 3.77
C ILE A 170 -20.00 0.48 4.49
N LEU A 171 -20.08 1.80 4.42
CA LEU A 171 -19.21 2.73 5.14
C LEU A 171 -19.98 3.23 6.37
N GLN A 172 -19.52 2.89 7.58
CA GLN A 172 -20.19 3.32 8.82
C GLN A 172 -19.61 4.64 9.34
N THR A 173 -18.29 4.68 9.55
CA THR A 173 -17.57 5.89 10.02
C THR A 173 -16.14 5.86 9.49
N LYS A 174 -15.36 6.92 9.74
CA LYS A 174 -13.93 6.94 9.41
C LYS A 174 -13.24 5.69 9.99
N LYS A 175 -12.48 4.99 9.15
CA LYS A 175 -11.77 3.74 9.45
C LYS A 175 -12.65 2.54 9.84
N ARG A 176 -13.97 2.61 9.62
CA ARG A 176 -14.91 1.51 9.88
C ARG A 176 -15.82 1.27 8.68
N TYR A 177 -15.49 0.25 7.91
CA TYR A 177 -16.20 -0.17 6.71
C TYR A 177 -16.20 -1.69 6.59
N VAL A 178 -17.25 -2.23 5.96
CA VAL A 178 -17.42 -3.67 5.71
C VAL A 178 -17.97 -3.87 4.31
N GLY A 179 -17.54 -4.94 3.63
CA GLY A 179 -18.03 -5.26 2.32
C GLY A 179 -17.44 -6.54 1.77
N MET A 180 -18.09 -7.09 0.75
CA MET A 180 -17.57 -8.25 0.01
C MET A 180 -16.46 -7.76 -0.91
N ALA A 181 -15.23 -8.19 -0.63
CA ALA A 181 -14.05 -7.83 -1.41
C ALA A 181 -13.79 -8.84 -2.52
N TYR A 182 -13.58 -8.34 -3.73
CA TYR A 182 -13.18 -9.12 -4.89
C TYR A 182 -11.79 -8.68 -5.36
N ASP A 183 -10.98 -9.67 -5.77
CA ASP A 183 -9.68 -9.41 -6.39
C ASP A 183 -9.93 -8.91 -7.83
N PRO A 184 -9.48 -7.68 -8.16
CA PRO A 184 -9.69 -7.11 -9.49
C PRO A 184 -9.04 -7.94 -10.60
N SER A 185 -7.93 -8.62 -10.32
CA SER A 185 -7.21 -9.45 -11.31
C SER A 185 -8.05 -10.67 -11.71
N ALA A 186 -8.75 -11.27 -10.76
CA ALA A 186 -9.62 -12.40 -10.98
C ALA A 186 -10.96 -12.02 -11.65
N LEU A 187 -11.36 -10.74 -11.59
CA LEU A 187 -12.54 -10.24 -12.28
C LEU A 187 -12.28 -10.00 -13.77
N LEU A 188 -11.10 -9.49 -14.12
CA LEU A 188 -10.71 -9.27 -15.51
C LEU A 188 -10.62 -10.59 -16.29
N SER A 189 -9.95 -11.61 -15.72
CA SER A 189 -9.82 -12.92 -16.39
C SER A 189 -11.17 -13.57 -16.68
N ARG A 190 -12.17 -13.36 -15.81
CA ARG A 190 -13.54 -13.86 -16.01
C ARG A 190 -14.31 -13.11 -17.09
N GLN A 191 -13.97 -11.86 -17.40
CA GLN A 191 -14.60 -11.16 -18.52
C GLN A 191 -14.12 -11.73 -19.85
N GLU A 192 -12.82 -11.95 -19.98
CA GLU A 192 -12.20 -12.47 -21.21
C GLU A 192 -12.82 -13.84 -21.58
N GLU A 193 -12.95 -14.74 -20.60
CA GLU A 193 -13.61 -16.05 -20.78
C GLU A 193 -15.09 -15.97 -21.19
N ARG A 194 -15.78 -14.87 -20.89
CA ARG A 194 -17.21 -14.68 -21.19
C ARG A 194 -17.44 -14.05 -22.56
N THR A 195 -16.50 -13.26 -23.05
CA THR A 195 -16.55 -12.67 -24.40
C THR A 195 -16.18 -13.66 -25.50
N GLU A 196 -15.54 -14.78 -25.16
CA GLU A 196 -15.10 -15.81 -26.13
C GLU A 196 -16.13 -16.95 -26.34
N LYS A 197 -17.29 -16.90 -25.66
CA LYS A 197 -18.41 -17.84 -25.79
C LYS A 197 -19.63 -17.15 -26.38
#